data_AF-A0A2Z7DHB0-F1
#
_entry.id   AF-A0A2Z7DHB0-F1
#
_cell.length_a   1.000
_cell.length_b   1.000
_cell.length_c   1.000
_cell.angle_alpha   90.00
_cell.angle_beta   90.00
_cell.angle_gamma   90.00
#
_symmetry.space_group_name_H-M   'P 1'
#
loop_
_entity.id
_entity.type
_entity.pdbx_description
1 polymer ?
#
loop_
_entity_poly.entity_id
_entity_poly.type
_entity_poly.pdbx_seq_one_letter_code
_entity_poly.pdbx_strand_id
1 'polypeptide(L)' 'MFGEKMEALESEKWFVDSGDGGCLIKWKTRHHLKPGHTHVPEEESKSLKELSVKFLAATEAYLVAHPHVST' A
#
# COMPACT_ATOMS: atom_id res chain seq x y z
N MET A 1 -10.39 -15.85 -6.85
CA MET A 1 -10.30 -14.50 -6.24
C MET A 1 -8.88 -14.23 -5.77
N PHE A 2 -8.41 -12.96 -5.73
CA PHE A 2 -7.03 -12.61 -5.33
C PHE A 2 -6.60 -13.28 -4.01
N GLY A 3 -7.46 -13.24 -2.98
CA GLY A 3 -7.19 -13.88 -1.69
C GLY A 3 -7.18 -15.41 -1.70
N GLU A 4 -7.80 -16.08 -2.68
CA GLU A 4 -7.83 -17.55 -2.74
C GLU A 4 -6.49 -18.15 -3.17
N LYS A 5 -5.77 -17.44 -4.05
CA LYS A 5 -4.46 -17.84 -4.58
C LYS A 5 -3.31 -17.59 -3.59
N MET A 6 -3.58 -16.81 -2.55
CA MET A 6 -2.59 -16.26 -1.62
C MET A 6 -2.50 -17.12 -0.35
N GLU A 7 -1.29 -17.50 0.02
CA GLU A 7 -0.95 -18.03 1.34
C GLU A 7 -0.59 -16.89 2.30
N ALA A 8 0.21 -15.92 1.84
CA ALA A 8 0.53 -14.71 2.60
C ALA A 8 0.83 -13.53 1.66
N LEU A 9 0.54 -12.32 2.15
CA LEU A 9 0.87 -11.06 1.48
C LEU A 9 1.79 -10.25 2.39
N GLU A 10 3.02 -10.01 1.96
CA GLU A 10 3.93 -9.10 2.65
C GLU A 10 3.97 -7.77 1.93
N SER A 11 3.96 -6.67 2.70
CA SER A 11 4.06 -5.32 2.18
C SER A 11 5.06 -4.51 3.00
N GLU A 12 6.04 -3.95 2.31
CA GLU A 12 7.03 -3.03 2.88
C GLU A 12 6.81 -1.64 2.27
N LYS A 13 6.67 -0.63 3.14
CA LYS A 13 6.46 0.76 2.74
C LYS A 13 7.56 1.62 3.35
N TRP A 14 8.19 2.45 2.54
CA TRP A 14 9.15 3.44 2.97
C TRP A 14 8.62 4.83 2.60
N PHE A 15 8.58 5.71 3.59
CA PHE A 15 8.28 7.11 3.41
C PHE A 15 9.62 7.84 3.32
N VAL A 16 9.94 8.35 2.13
CA VAL A 16 11.23 8.99 1.84
C VAL A 16 10.97 10.47 1.68
N ASP A 17 11.73 11.30 2.39
CA ASP A 17 11.64 12.76 2.25
C ASP A 17 11.81 13.19 0.78
N SER A 18 10.89 14.01 0.29
CA SER A 18 10.92 14.59 -1.06
C SER A 18 11.62 15.96 -1.11
N GLY A 19 11.92 16.57 0.03
CA GLY A 19 12.57 17.89 0.13
C GLY A 19 11.63 19.10 -0.03
N ASP A 20 10.34 18.87 -0.26
CA ASP A 20 9.28 19.89 -0.40
C ASP A 20 8.33 19.94 0.81
N GLY A 21 8.70 19.27 1.91
CA GLY A 21 7.87 19.11 3.10
C GLY A 21 6.86 17.96 3.01
N GLY A 22 6.86 17.20 1.91
CA GLY A 22 6.11 15.96 1.75
C GLY A 22 6.97 14.69 1.86
N CYS A 23 6.50 13.60 1.25
CA CYS A 23 7.30 12.39 1.08
C CYS A 23 6.93 11.63 -0.20
N LEU A 24 7.89 10.85 -0.70
CA LEU A 24 7.68 9.79 -1.68
C LEU A 24 7.47 8.46 -0.96
N ILE A 25 6.35 7.80 -1.24
CA ILE A 25 6.08 6.46 -0.71
C ILE A 25 6.60 5.42 -1.69
N LYS A 26 7.69 4.74 -1.32
CA LYS A 26 8.17 3.54 -2.02
C LYS A 26 7.49 2.32 -1.42
N TRP A 27 6.91 1.47 -2.27
CA TRP A 27 6.14 0.33 -1.81
C TRP A 27 6.55 -0.93 -2.57
N LYS A 28 6.93 -1.96 -1.81
CA LYS A 28 7.20 -3.31 -2.30
C LYS A 28 6.18 -4.29 -1.72
N THR A 29 5.61 -5.12 -2.59
CA THR A 29 4.67 -6.17 -2.20
C THR A 29 5.23 -7.51 -2.65
N ARG A 30 5.22 -8.51 -1.76
CA ARG A 30 5.59 -9.90 -2.09
C ARG A 30 4.37 -10.80 -1.93
N HIS A 31 4.09 -11.56 -2.98
CA HIS A 31 2.99 -12.51 -3.02
C HIS A 31 3.52 -13.91 -2.74
N HIS A 32 3.14 -14.52 -1.61
CA HIS A 32 3.37 -15.92 -1.30
C HIS A 32 2.16 -16.74 -1.76
N LEU A 33 2.29 -17.43 -2.88
CA LEU A 33 1.18 -18.13 -3.53
C LEU A 33 1.06 -19.57 -3.06
N LYS A 34 -0.18 -20.05 -2.94
CA LYS A 34 -0.46 -21.47 -2.67
C LYS A 34 0.08 -22.35 -3.82
N PRO A 35 0.40 -23.63 -3.55
CA PRO A 35 0.85 -24.56 -4.58
C PRO A 35 -0.10 -24.60 -5.79
N GLY A 36 0.47 -24.63 -7.01
CA GLY A 36 -0.30 -24.60 -8.25
C GLY A 36 -0.64 -23.21 -8.78
N HIS A 37 -0.32 -22.15 -8.02
CA HIS A 37 -0.41 -20.77 -8.49
C HIS A 37 0.99 -20.18 -8.65
N THR A 38 1.25 -19.54 -9.80
CA THR A 38 2.58 -18.99 -10.13
C THR A 38 2.56 -17.50 -10.42
N HIS A 39 1.38 -16.91 -10.61
CA HIS A 39 1.23 -15.52 -10.99
C HIS A 39 -0.05 -14.92 -10.42
N VAL A 40 0.05 -13.62 -10.10
CA VAL A 40 -1.10 -12.77 -9.78
C VAL A 40 -1.12 -11.61 -10.76
N PRO A 41 -2.12 -11.53 -11.65
CA PRO A 41 -2.29 -10.42 -12.56
C PRO A 41 -2.43 -9.10 -11.81
N GLU A 42 -1.90 -8.02 -12.37
CA GLU A 42 -1.98 -6.70 -11.75
C GLU A 42 -3.43 -6.29 -11.48
N GLU A 43 -4.35 -6.56 -12.43
CA GLU A 43 -5.78 -6.30 -12.29
C GLU A 43 -6.42 -7.00 -11.07
N GLU A 44 -5.94 -8.19 -10.69
CA GLU A 44 -6.44 -8.88 -9.49
C GLU A 44 -5.99 -8.19 -8.19
N SER A 45 -4.87 -7.46 -8.22
CA SER A 45 -4.32 -6.71 -7.08
C SER A 45 -4.72 -5.23 -7.06
N LYS A 46 -5.28 -4.73 -8.16
CA LYS A 46 -5.56 -3.30 -8.39
C LYS A 46 -6.45 -2.69 -7.32
N SER A 47 -7.53 -3.38 -6.95
CA SER A 47 -8.45 -2.89 -5.91
C SER A 47 -7.77 -2.71 -4.56
N LEU A 48 -6.80 -3.57 -4.21
CA LEU A 48 -6.02 -3.46 -2.97
C LEU A 48 -5.06 -2.26 -3.01
N LYS A 49 -4.41 -2.05 -4.16
CA LYS A 49 -3.55 -0.89 -4.41
C LYS A 49 -4.36 0.41 -4.31
N GLU A 50 -5.51 0.48 -4.97
CA GLU A 50 -6.40 1.64 -4.94
C GLU A 50 -6.93 1.93 -3.52
N LEU A 51 -7.34 0.90 -2.78
CA LEU A 51 -7.78 1.05 -1.40
C LEU A 51 -6.68 1.66 -0.51
N SER A 52 -5.44 1.18 -0.68
CA SER A 52 -4.32 1.67 0.12
C SER A 52 -3.94 3.11 -0.22
N VAL A 53 -4.01 3.49 -1.51
CA VAL A 53 -3.81 4.89 -1.93
C VAL A 53 -4.89 5.79 -1.32
N LYS A 54 -6.17 5.37 -1.37
CA LYS A 54 -7.26 6.12 -0.74
C LYS A 54 -7.07 6.28 0.77
N PHE A 55 -6.63 5.22 1.45
CA PHE A 55 -6.34 5.26 2.88
C PHE A 55 -5.21 6.25 3.22
N LEU A 56 -4.12 6.23 2.45
CA LEU A 56 -2.99 7.15 2.64
C LEU A 56 -3.41 8.60 2.38
N ALA A 57 -4.16 8.87 1.30
CA ALA A 57 -4.67 10.20 1.00
C ALA A 57 -5.63 10.74 2.07
N ALA A 58 -6.50 9.88 2.61
CA ALA A 58 -7.39 10.26 3.71
C ALA A 58 -6.62 10.56 5.00
N THR A 59 -5.56 9.79 5.28
CA THR A 59 -4.67 10.02 6.43
C THR A 59 -3.91 11.34 6.28
N GLU A 60 -3.35 11.61 5.10
CA GLU A 60 -2.69 12.88 4.78
C GLU A 60 -3.64 14.07 4.99
N ALA A 61 -4.84 14.03 4.40
CA ALA A 61 -5.82 15.09 4.55
C ALA A 61 -6.20 15.35 6.02
N TYR A 62 -6.35 14.27 6.81
CA TYR A 62 -6.64 14.39 8.23
C TYR A 62 -5.49 15.04 9.01
N LEU A 63 -4.25 14.59 8.81
CA LEU A 63 -3.08 15.12 9.51
C LEU A 63 -2.78 16.58 9.14
N VAL A 64 -2.97 16.96 7.87
CA VAL A 64 -2.85 18.36 7.40
C VAL A 64 -3.88 19.26 8.10
N ALA A 65 -5.12 18.79 8.26
CA ALA A 65 -6.16 19.55 8.95
C ALA A 65 -6.00 19.57 10.49
N HIS A 66 -5.27 18.62 11.06
CA HIS A 66 -5.11 18.44 12.51
C HIS A 66 -3.62 18.30 12.91
N PRO A 67 -2.81 19.36 12.75
CA PRO A 67 -1.36 19.27 12.91
C PRO A 67 -0.87 18.88 14.32
N HIS A 68 -1.74 18.96 15.34
CA HIS A 68 -1.44 18.58 16.72
C HIS A 68 -1.49 17.06 16.96
N VAL A 69 -1.96 16.27 15.99
CA VAL A 69 -2.11 14.81 16.15
C VAL A 69 -0.77 14.08 15.99
N SER A 70 0.16 14.64 15.22
CA SER A 70 1.46 13.99 14.93
C SER A 70 2.67 14.72 15.53
N THR A 71 2.44 15.61 16.50
CA THR A 71 3.49 16.31 17.26
C THR A 71 3.89 15.56 18.52
#